data_AF-A0AAD2G031-F1
#
_entry.id   AF-A0AAD2G031-F1
#
_cell.length_a   1.000
_cell.length_b   1.000
_cell.length_c   1.000
_cell.angle_alpha   90.00
_cell.angle_beta   90.00
_cell.angle_gamma   90.00
#
_symmetry.space_group_name_H-M   'P 1'
#
loop_
_entity.id
_entity.type
_entity.pdbx_description
1 polymer ?
#
loop_
_entity_poly.entity_id
_entity_poly.type
_entity_poly.pdbx_seq_one_letter_code
_entity_poly.pdbx_strand_id
1 'polypeptide(L)'
;MARTTMDKGAHCRTGCRGLLSLSLWSWVVEVCVLQSLLQHTEAFIVFPSTGRRNFQCKASAESSSTFSTKSLLGREEAQSVINNVLMPQDLYGDRIGLGRDAQGIEAGTALDPNDPRLAMTYAEFPLTSLDQLIDLGLEHMPSKSQAASRPTTCMIDLGSGCGRIGLYLAMTRRGGNPDDSSSSSSSKAWNLHGIEISDILHHEALGYCQKAVEHDLIYPSFSSASTTTTNTMSSEEETNNTLSLHLGPADNFGNLLSEADCIFAYSTVFSAKVFSPELRALMLGPEWSQMLGKFCKDGCVAITTDRALDPTYGWQLVDRLDVENREVFGTTGYVHILKKQ
;
A
#
# COMPACT_ATOMS: atom_id res chain seq x y z
N MET A 1 -26.31 54.80 -58.08
CA MET A 1 -27.28 54.35 -59.10
C MET A 1 -27.08 52.86 -59.33
N ALA A 2 -28.10 52.03 -59.10
CA ALA A 2 -28.34 50.73 -59.76
C ALA A 2 -29.63 50.13 -59.18
N ARG A 3 -30.54 49.67 -60.04
CA ARG A 3 -31.77 48.93 -59.68
C ARG A 3 -31.58 47.47 -60.07
N THR A 4 -32.22 46.55 -59.32
CA THR A 4 -33.06 45.41 -59.80
C THR A 4 -33.58 44.66 -58.56
N THR A 5 -34.84 44.83 -58.14
CA THR A 5 -36.02 43.98 -58.45
C THR A 5 -35.87 42.51 -58.00
N MET A 6 -36.50 42.06 -56.91
CA MET A 6 -37.94 41.71 -56.72
C MET A 6 -38.44 40.52 -57.56
N ASP A 7 -38.69 39.36 -56.91
CA ASP A 7 -40.01 38.69 -56.72
C ASP A 7 -39.81 37.24 -56.21
N LYS A 8 -40.79 36.47 -55.68
CA LYS A 8 -41.96 36.71 -54.78
C LYS A 8 -42.50 35.30 -54.36
N GLY A 9 -43.25 35.21 -53.25
CA GLY A 9 -43.95 33.99 -52.79
C GLY A 9 -43.43 33.49 -51.43
N ALA A 10 -44.11 33.49 -50.27
CA ALA A 10 -45.55 33.32 -49.94
C ALA A 10 -46.05 31.89 -50.27
N HIS A 11 -46.55 31.03 -49.37
CA HIS A 11 -46.75 31.04 -47.89
C HIS A 11 -46.44 29.60 -47.33
N CYS A 12 -46.71 29.12 -46.09
CA CYS A 12 -47.54 29.60 -44.97
C CYS A 12 -47.17 28.98 -43.58
N ARG A 13 -48.02 29.34 -42.59
CA ARG A 13 -48.33 28.83 -41.24
C ARG A 13 -48.47 27.29 -41.11
N THR A 14 -48.38 26.60 -39.95
CA THR A 14 -48.23 26.94 -38.50
C THR A 14 -47.98 25.64 -37.70
N GLY A 15 -47.29 25.69 -36.54
CA GLY A 15 -47.23 24.59 -35.56
C GLY A 15 -46.11 24.80 -34.52
N CYS A 16 -46.41 25.39 -33.37
CA CYS A 16 -46.63 24.70 -32.09
C CYS A 16 -45.37 24.17 -31.37
N ARG A 17 -44.92 24.99 -30.40
CA ARG A 17 -44.25 24.65 -29.12
C ARG A 17 -43.69 23.23 -28.95
N GLY A 18 -42.36 23.13 -28.84
CA GLY A 18 -41.64 22.02 -28.21
C GLY A 18 -40.57 22.57 -27.27
N LEU A 19 -40.87 22.64 -25.97
CA LEU A 19 -39.96 23.04 -24.90
C LEU A 19 -39.59 21.77 -24.10
N LEU A 20 -38.38 21.75 -23.52
CA LEU A 20 -37.86 20.84 -22.47
C LEU A 20 -37.04 19.60 -22.86
N SER A 21 -36.10 19.31 -21.95
CA SER A 21 -35.44 18.03 -21.64
C SER A 21 -34.23 17.56 -22.46
N LEU A 22 -33.10 18.25 -22.23
CA LEU A 22 -31.77 17.64 -22.23
C LEU A 22 -31.44 17.13 -20.81
N SER A 23 -31.95 15.96 -20.41
CA SER A 23 -31.51 15.28 -19.17
C SER A 23 -32.11 13.87 -19.02
N LEU A 24 -31.44 12.81 -19.51
CA LEU A 24 -31.79 11.42 -19.12
C LEU A 24 -30.75 10.33 -19.45
N TRP A 25 -29.60 10.64 -20.05
CA TRP A 25 -28.59 9.64 -20.42
C TRP A 25 -27.45 9.45 -19.39
N SER A 26 -27.50 10.14 -18.25
CA SER A 26 -26.49 10.02 -17.17
C SER A 26 -26.91 9.11 -16.01
N TRP A 27 -28.15 8.61 -15.99
CA TRP A 27 -28.72 7.86 -14.84
C TRP A 27 -28.92 6.36 -15.09
N VAL A 28 -28.70 5.88 -16.31
CA VAL A 28 -28.88 4.45 -16.66
C VAL A 28 -27.64 3.61 -16.32
N VAL A 29 -26.45 4.23 -16.22
CA VAL A 29 -25.20 3.52 -15.91
C VAL A 29 -25.03 3.27 -14.41
N GLU A 30 -25.44 4.20 -13.54
CA GLU A 30 -25.33 4.04 -12.08
C GLU A 30 -26.30 2.99 -11.50
N VAL A 31 -27.46 2.77 -12.13
CA VAL A 31 -28.44 1.77 -11.65
C VAL A 31 -28.00 0.34 -11.98
N CYS A 32 -27.33 0.11 -13.11
CA CYS A 32 -26.85 -1.23 -13.48
C CYS A 32 -25.71 -1.74 -12.57
N VAL A 33 -24.88 -0.85 -12.00
CA VAL A 33 -23.81 -1.25 -11.07
C VAL A 33 -24.37 -1.62 -9.71
N LEU A 34 -25.38 -0.88 -9.20
CA LEU A 34 -26.01 -1.17 -7.91
C LEU A 34 -26.91 -2.42 -7.93
N GLN A 35 -27.46 -2.80 -9.09
CA GLN A 35 -28.34 -3.97 -9.18
C GLN A 35 -27.58 -5.31 -9.31
N SER A 36 -26.32 -5.29 -9.76
CA SER A 36 -25.45 -6.48 -9.82
C SER A 36 -24.90 -6.92 -8.45
N LEU A 37 -25.01 -6.07 -7.42
CA LEU A 37 -24.55 -6.33 -6.05
C LEU A 37 -25.65 -6.92 -5.13
N LEU A 38 -26.88 -7.05 -5.61
CA LEU A 38 -28.05 -7.44 -4.80
C LEU A 38 -28.77 -8.71 -5.28
N GLN A 39 -28.19 -9.47 -6.22
CA GLN A 39 -28.79 -10.70 -6.77
C GLN A 39 -27.82 -11.89 -6.86
N HIS A 40 -27.16 -12.23 -5.75
CA HIS A 40 -26.59 -13.57 -5.57
C HIS A 40 -27.11 -14.25 -4.29
N THR A 41 -28.19 -15.01 -4.50
CA THR A 41 -28.51 -16.32 -3.91
C THR A 41 -27.77 -16.75 -2.63
N GLU A 42 -28.56 -17.10 -1.62
CA GLU A 42 -28.13 -17.87 -0.44
C GLU A 42 -27.33 -19.12 -0.83
N ALA A 43 -26.01 -19.06 -0.63
CA ALA A 43 -25.11 -20.19 -0.76
C ALA A 43 -24.25 -20.29 0.50
N PHE A 44 -24.59 -21.24 1.37
CA PHE A 44 -23.74 -21.58 2.52
C PHE A 44 -22.45 -22.22 2.03
N ILE A 45 -21.36 -21.46 1.97
CA ILE A 45 -20.05 -21.97 1.57
C ILE A 45 -19.38 -22.66 2.76
N VAL A 46 -19.53 -23.99 2.82
CA VAL A 46 -18.84 -24.83 3.82
C VAL A 46 -17.48 -25.24 3.28
N PHE A 47 -16.41 -24.80 3.94
CA PHE A 47 -15.02 -25.17 3.60
C PHE A 47 -14.54 -26.37 4.43
N PRO A 48 -13.79 -27.32 3.85
CA PRO A 48 -13.22 -28.45 4.57
C PRO A 48 -12.05 -28.01 5.47
N SER A 49 -11.91 -28.63 6.65
CA SER A 49 -10.86 -28.32 7.61
C SER A 49 -9.51 -28.94 7.25
N THR A 50 -8.48 -28.12 7.06
CA THR A 50 -7.08 -28.55 7.16
C THR A 50 -6.61 -28.50 8.63
N GLY A 51 -5.64 -29.33 9.00
CA GLY A 51 -5.30 -29.58 10.40
C GLY A 51 -4.61 -28.40 11.10
N ARG A 52 -5.22 -27.87 12.18
CA ARG A 52 -4.64 -26.81 13.02
C ARG A 52 -3.29 -27.24 13.60
N ARG A 53 -2.28 -26.38 13.50
CA ARG A 53 -1.11 -26.40 14.40
C ARG A 53 -1.38 -25.40 15.52
N ASN A 54 -1.58 -25.87 16.75
CA ASN A 54 -1.74 -25.00 17.91
C ASN A 54 -0.40 -24.37 18.31
N PHE A 55 -0.12 -23.17 17.80
CA PHE A 55 0.94 -22.31 18.32
C PHE A 55 0.34 -21.28 19.27
N GLN A 56 0.59 -21.45 20.57
CA GLN A 56 0.16 -20.50 21.60
C GLN A 56 1.35 -19.65 22.01
N CYS A 57 1.63 -18.60 21.24
CA CYS A 57 2.73 -17.68 21.54
C CYS A 57 2.30 -16.71 22.66
N LYS A 58 3.06 -16.65 23.76
CA LYS A 58 2.83 -15.67 24.81
C LYS A 58 3.45 -14.35 24.38
N ALA A 59 2.61 -13.34 24.09
CA ALA A 59 3.08 -12.00 23.80
C ALA A 59 3.91 -11.44 24.98
N SER A 60 5.21 -11.25 24.75
CA SER A 60 6.13 -10.60 25.70
C SER A 60 7.19 -9.81 24.94
N ALA A 61 7.22 -8.49 25.20
CA ALA A 61 8.09 -7.51 24.56
C ALA A 61 7.89 -7.33 23.04
N GLU A 62 8.27 -6.15 22.55
CA GLU A 62 8.23 -5.78 21.14
C GLU A 62 9.21 -6.66 20.34
N SER A 63 8.71 -7.74 19.74
CA SER A 63 9.52 -8.66 18.94
C SER A 63 9.79 -8.06 17.56
N SER A 64 10.88 -7.30 17.45
CA SER A 64 11.42 -6.85 16.17
C SER A 64 12.49 -7.83 15.68
N SER A 65 12.39 -8.27 14.44
CA SER A 65 13.43 -9.07 13.76
C SER A 65 13.97 -8.30 12.57
N THR A 66 15.29 -8.07 12.54
CA THR A 66 15.95 -7.27 11.49
C THR A 66 16.86 -8.14 10.63
N PHE A 67 16.80 -7.90 9.32
CA PHE A 67 17.56 -8.56 8.28
C PHE A 67 18.23 -7.51 7.39
N SER A 68 19.39 -7.84 6.83
CA SER A 68 20.11 -7.03 5.84
C SER A 68 20.14 -7.77 4.51
N THR A 69 19.99 -7.06 3.40
CA THR A 69 20.11 -7.66 2.06
C THR A 69 21.56 -7.97 1.72
N LYS A 70 21.80 -9.14 1.10
CA LYS A 70 23.14 -9.50 0.63
C LYS A 70 23.50 -8.81 -0.69
N SER A 71 22.53 -8.65 -1.57
CA SER A 71 22.68 -7.98 -2.87
C SER A 71 21.35 -7.41 -3.34
N LEU A 72 21.42 -6.43 -4.27
CA LEU A 72 20.24 -5.84 -4.90
C LEU A 72 19.99 -6.49 -6.26
N LEU A 73 18.79 -7.05 -6.42
CA LEU A 73 18.31 -7.71 -7.62
C LEU A 73 17.69 -6.71 -8.61
N GLY A 74 17.48 -7.14 -9.85
CA GLY A 74 16.57 -6.42 -10.76
C GLY A 74 15.12 -6.52 -10.29
N ARG A 75 14.25 -5.56 -10.64
CA ARG A 75 12.81 -5.62 -10.28
C ARG A 75 12.16 -6.92 -10.76
N GLU A 76 12.31 -7.27 -12.03
CA GLU A 76 11.75 -8.51 -12.61
C GLU A 76 12.30 -9.78 -11.94
N GLU A 77 13.60 -9.78 -11.62
CA GLU A 77 14.27 -10.88 -10.94
C GLU A 77 13.74 -11.06 -9.50
N ALA A 78 13.64 -9.97 -8.74
CA ALA A 78 13.06 -9.98 -7.40
C ALA A 78 11.58 -10.37 -7.40
N GLN A 79 10.79 -9.92 -8.39
CA GLN A 79 9.40 -10.36 -8.55
C GLN A 79 9.32 -11.88 -8.82
N SER A 80 10.22 -12.42 -9.65
CA SER A 80 10.31 -13.87 -9.88
C SER A 80 10.72 -14.62 -8.61
N VAL A 81 11.72 -14.14 -7.87
CA VAL A 81 12.16 -14.73 -6.59
C VAL A 81 11.03 -14.70 -5.56
N ILE A 82 10.31 -13.59 -5.41
CA ILE A 82 9.14 -13.50 -4.52
C ILE A 82 8.05 -14.48 -4.96
N ASN A 83 7.61 -14.44 -6.22
CA ASN A 83 6.42 -15.15 -6.67
C ASN A 83 6.64 -16.64 -6.99
N ASN A 84 7.89 -17.10 -7.16
CA ASN A 84 8.22 -18.49 -7.50
C ASN A 84 9.07 -19.21 -6.44
N VAL A 85 9.88 -18.48 -5.66
CA VAL A 85 10.78 -19.08 -4.67
C VAL A 85 10.28 -18.83 -3.26
N LEU A 86 10.19 -17.57 -2.81
CA LEU A 86 9.89 -17.24 -1.43
C LEU A 86 8.42 -17.48 -1.10
N MET A 87 7.52 -16.83 -1.83
CA MET A 87 6.06 -16.84 -1.67
C MET A 87 5.36 -17.36 -2.96
N PRO A 88 5.48 -18.66 -3.27
CA PRO A 88 4.91 -19.25 -4.49
C PRO A 88 3.43 -18.91 -4.69
N GLN A 89 3.04 -18.58 -5.92
CA GLN A 89 1.67 -18.14 -6.24
C GLN A 89 0.65 -19.28 -6.24
N ASP A 90 1.07 -20.53 -6.40
CA ASP A 90 0.23 -21.72 -6.16
C ASP A 90 -0.17 -21.87 -4.68
N LEU A 91 0.64 -21.34 -3.76
CA LEU A 91 0.35 -21.27 -2.32
C LEU A 91 -0.40 -19.99 -1.91
N TYR A 92 -0.90 -19.18 -2.86
CA TYR A 92 -1.63 -17.95 -2.53
C TYR A 92 -2.91 -18.21 -1.73
N GLY A 93 -3.63 -19.30 -2.06
CA GLY A 93 -4.84 -19.70 -1.34
C GLY A 93 -4.59 -20.00 0.15
N ASP A 94 -3.43 -20.55 0.49
CA ASP A 94 -3.05 -20.83 1.88
C ASP A 94 -2.80 -19.52 2.65
N ARG A 95 -2.15 -18.53 2.03
CA ARG A 95 -1.93 -17.20 2.63
C ARG A 95 -3.23 -16.41 2.81
N ILE A 96 -4.18 -16.55 1.90
CA ILE A 96 -5.55 -16.04 2.10
C ILE A 96 -6.25 -16.77 3.25
N GLY A 97 -6.01 -18.07 3.43
CA GLY A 97 -6.42 -18.83 4.61
C GLY A 97 -5.87 -18.23 5.91
N LEU A 98 -4.56 -18.00 5.99
CA LEU A 98 -3.90 -17.35 7.14
C LEU A 98 -4.47 -15.95 7.42
N GLY A 99 -4.79 -15.19 6.36
CA GLY A 99 -5.47 -13.89 6.46
C GLY A 99 -6.83 -13.98 7.12
N ARG A 100 -7.60 -15.04 6.88
CA ARG A 100 -8.92 -15.28 7.49
C ARG A 100 -8.80 -15.79 8.93
N ASP A 101 -7.84 -16.67 9.20
CA ASP A 101 -7.51 -17.14 10.55
C ASP A 101 -7.08 -15.95 11.44
N ALA A 102 -6.30 -15.00 10.90
CA ALA A 102 -5.92 -13.75 11.55
C ALA A 102 -7.11 -12.84 11.94
N GLN A 103 -8.26 -12.97 11.28
CA GLN A 103 -9.51 -12.27 11.63
C GLN A 103 -10.36 -13.03 12.66
N GLY A 104 -9.89 -14.19 13.13
CA GLY A 104 -10.70 -15.10 13.96
C GLY A 104 -11.87 -15.71 13.19
N ILE A 105 -11.71 -15.97 11.88
CA ILE A 105 -12.65 -16.79 11.10
C ILE A 105 -12.15 -18.23 11.12
N GLU A 106 -12.66 -19.04 12.05
CA GLU A 106 -12.32 -20.46 12.07
C GLU A 106 -12.98 -21.22 10.91
N ALA A 107 -12.29 -22.23 10.35
CA ALA A 107 -12.86 -23.11 9.35
C ALA A 107 -14.17 -23.76 9.82
N GLY A 108 -15.22 -23.63 9.00
CA GLY A 108 -16.59 -24.09 9.32
C GLY A 108 -17.47 -23.08 10.06
N THR A 109 -16.96 -21.88 10.38
CA THR A 109 -17.79 -20.79 10.93
C THR A 109 -18.82 -20.34 9.88
N ALA A 110 -20.11 -20.41 10.23
CA ALA A 110 -21.15 -19.73 9.48
C ALA A 110 -21.06 -18.22 9.76
N LEU A 111 -20.82 -17.42 8.71
CA LEU A 111 -20.74 -15.96 8.79
C LEU A 111 -22.03 -15.36 8.22
N ASP A 112 -22.61 -14.40 8.94
CA ASP A 112 -23.69 -13.55 8.42
C ASP A 112 -23.13 -12.59 7.36
N PRO A 113 -23.87 -12.22 6.29
CA PRO A 113 -23.38 -11.27 5.28
C PRO A 113 -22.94 -9.89 5.82
N ASN A 114 -23.36 -9.52 7.03
CA ASN A 114 -22.98 -8.28 7.71
C ASN A 114 -21.86 -8.49 8.77
N ASP A 115 -21.29 -9.70 8.88
CA ASP A 115 -20.20 -9.97 9.81
C ASP A 115 -18.97 -9.12 9.43
N PRO A 116 -18.46 -8.26 10.32
CA PRO A 116 -17.37 -7.34 9.99
C PRO A 116 -16.06 -8.07 9.63
N ARG A 117 -15.93 -9.36 9.97
CA ARG A 117 -14.78 -10.19 9.56
C ARG A 117 -14.84 -10.56 8.08
N LEU A 118 -15.99 -10.48 7.41
CA LEU A 118 -16.08 -10.75 5.96
C LEU A 118 -15.38 -9.69 5.09
N ALA A 119 -15.06 -8.51 5.63
CA ALA A 119 -14.12 -7.61 4.98
C ALA A 119 -12.74 -8.28 4.96
N MET A 120 -12.31 -8.83 3.82
CA MET A 120 -11.00 -9.46 3.66
C MET A 120 -9.91 -8.53 4.21
N THR A 121 -9.10 -8.96 5.18
CA THR A 121 -7.96 -8.13 5.68
C THR A 121 -6.63 -8.45 5.02
N TYR A 122 -6.55 -9.50 4.20
CA TYR A 122 -5.33 -9.87 3.48
C TYR A 122 -5.61 -10.06 1.99
N ALA A 123 -4.77 -9.42 1.17
CA ALA A 123 -4.67 -9.60 -0.27
C ALA A 123 -3.26 -9.16 -0.72
N GLU A 124 -2.77 -9.63 -1.87
CA GLU A 124 -1.42 -9.31 -2.34
C GLU A 124 -1.43 -8.15 -3.34
N PHE A 125 -0.98 -6.96 -2.91
CA PHE A 125 -0.85 -5.85 -3.84
C PHE A 125 0.19 -6.15 -4.95
N PRO A 126 -0.08 -5.85 -6.23
CA PRO A 126 0.87 -6.18 -7.31
C PRO A 126 2.17 -5.38 -7.23
N LEU A 127 3.30 -6.07 -7.35
CA LEU A 127 4.63 -5.48 -7.14
C LEU A 127 5.02 -4.44 -8.23
N THR A 128 4.55 -4.61 -9.46
CA THR A 128 4.73 -3.60 -10.52
C THR A 128 3.92 -2.33 -10.26
N SER A 129 2.70 -2.47 -9.73
CA SER A 129 1.85 -1.34 -9.32
C SER A 129 2.43 -0.62 -8.09
N LEU A 130 2.97 -1.38 -7.15
CA LEU A 130 3.74 -0.88 -6.00
C LEU A 130 4.95 -0.04 -6.45
N ASP A 131 5.71 -0.51 -7.43
CA ASP A 131 6.85 0.23 -7.97
C ASP A 131 6.45 1.59 -8.53
N GLN A 132 5.39 1.65 -9.35
CA GLN A 132 4.89 2.89 -9.93
C GLN A 132 4.45 3.90 -8.85
N LEU A 133 3.73 3.44 -7.82
CA LEU A 133 3.27 4.31 -6.74
C LEU A 133 4.41 4.81 -5.84
N ILE A 134 5.39 3.97 -5.54
CA ILE A 134 6.56 4.38 -4.74
C ILE A 134 7.42 5.35 -5.53
N ASP A 135 7.70 5.08 -6.81
CA ASP A 135 8.51 5.96 -7.64
C ASP A 135 7.87 7.35 -7.74
N LEU A 136 6.55 7.43 -7.98
CA LEU A 136 5.78 8.67 -7.95
C LEU A 136 5.84 9.37 -6.57
N GLY A 137 5.73 8.62 -5.48
CA GLY A 137 5.87 9.15 -4.12
C GLY A 137 7.27 9.73 -3.83
N LEU A 138 8.33 9.15 -4.40
CA LEU A 138 9.70 9.64 -4.25
C LEU A 138 9.94 10.97 -4.98
N GLU A 139 9.29 11.21 -6.13
CA GLU A 139 9.35 12.49 -6.84
C GLU A 139 8.82 13.65 -5.98
N HIS A 140 7.88 13.37 -5.08
CA HIS A 140 7.28 14.33 -4.17
C HIS A 140 8.03 14.52 -2.84
N MET A 141 9.09 13.75 -2.57
CA MET A 141 9.88 13.95 -1.35
C MET A 141 10.58 15.32 -1.36
N PRO A 142 10.59 16.06 -0.23
CA PRO A 142 11.25 17.37 -0.15
C PRO A 142 12.70 17.33 -0.65
N SER A 143 13.02 18.15 -1.65
CA SER A 143 14.34 18.17 -2.28
C SER A 143 15.44 18.41 -1.24
N LYS A 144 16.47 17.55 -1.22
CA LYS A 144 17.42 17.42 -0.10
C LYS A 144 18.41 18.59 0.08
N SER A 145 18.15 19.77 -0.51
CA SER A 145 18.97 20.98 -0.32
C SER A 145 18.99 21.50 1.13
N GLN A 146 18.05 21.07 1.97
CA GLN A 146 18.08 21.28 3.44
C GLN A 146 18.33 20.00 4.25
N ALA A 147 18.36 18.82 3.62
CA ALA A 147 18.47 17.51 4.28
C ALA A 147 19.80 16.79 3.96
N ALA A 148 20.90 17.56 3.96
CA ALA A 148 22.22 17.15 3.50
C ALA A 148 22.91 16.04 4.34
N SER A 149 22.26 15.48 5.36
CA SER A 149 22.87 14.58 6.35
C SER A 149 22.26 13.18 6.48
N ARG A 150 21.15 12.85 5.79
CA ARG A 150 20.59 11.49 5.86
C ARG A 150 21.17 10.55 4.78
N PRO A 151 21.95 9.51 5.18
CA PRO A 151 22.51 8.53 4.25
C PRO A 151 21.50 7.50 3.77
N THR A 152 20.36 7.34 4.47
CA THR A 152 19.34 6.33 4.19
C THR A 152 17.95 6.92 3.97
N THR A 153 17.07 6.14 3.35
CA THR A 153 15.62 6.42 3.24
C THR A 153 14.87 5.45 4.15
N CYS A 154 14.06 5.96 5.09
CA CYS A 154 13.20 5.14 5.95
C CYS A 154 11.83 4.95 5.29
N MET A 155 11.41 3.71 5.06
CA MET A 155 10.08 3.39 4.53
C MET A 155 9.35 2.39 5.43
N ILE A 156 8.06 2.62 5.66
CA ILE A 156 7.19 1.75 6.45
C ILE A 156 6.08 1.17 5.57
N ASP A 157 5.94 -0.16 5.62
CA ASP A 157 4.83 -0.95 5.08
C ASP A 157 3.84 -1.22 6.21
N LEU A 158 2.69 -0.54 6.16
CA LEU A 158 1.71 -0.47 7.25
C LEU A 158 0.58 -1.48 7.01
N GLY A 159 0.49 -2.50 7.88
CA GLY A 159 -0.32 -3.68 7.61
C GLY A 159 0.40 -4.63 6.65
N SER A 160 1.67 -4.93 6.94
CA SER A 160 2.56 -5.64 6.01
C SER A 160 2.16 -7.08 5.70
N GLY A 161 1.20 -7.66 6.44
CA GLY A 161 0.77 -9.04 6.33
C GLY A 161 1.95 -10.01 6.41
N CYS A 162 2.05 -10.93 5.46
CA CYS A 162 3.17 -11.86 5.32
C CYS A 162 4.51 -11.22 4.86
N GLY A 163 4.69 -9.89 4.99
CA GLY A 163 5.96 -9.20 4.75
C GLY A 163 6.41 -9.10 3.28
N ARG A 164 5.54 -9.44 2.32
CA ARG A 164 5.86 -9.54 0.88
C ARG A 164 6.45 -8.24 0.30
N ILE A 165 5.84 -7.12 0.65
CA ILE A 165 6.22 -5.79 0.19
C ILE A 165 7.58 -5.40 0.79
N GLY A 166 7.75 -5.54 2.11
CA GLY A 166 9.04 -5.34 2.79
C GLY A 166 10.18 -6.17 2.18
N LEU A 167 9.99 -7.48 1.98
CA LEU A 167 10.98 -8.36 1.36
C LEU A 167 11.32 -7.97 -0.09
N TYR A 168 10.31 -7.67 -0.91
CA TYR A 168 10.51 -7.23 -2.29
C TYR A 168 11.31 -5.93 -2.36
N LEU A 169 10.92 -4.93 -1.57
CA LEU A 169 11.56 -3.62 -1.54
C LEU A 169 13.00 -3.71 -1.03
N ALA A 170 13.26 -4.60 -0.07
CA ALA A 170 14.61 -4.85 0.43
C ALA A 170 15.54 -5.25 -0.71
N MET A 171 15.11 -6.23 -1.52
CA MET A 171 15.93 -6.74 -2.63
C MET A 171 16.02 -5.79 -3.83
N THR A 172 15.09 -4.85 -4.03
CA THR A 172 15.02 -4.04 -5.26
C THR A 172 15.46 -2.59 -5.12
N ARG A 173 15.28 -1.97 -3.95
CA ARG A 173 15.43 -0.52 -3.82
C ARG A 173 16.90 -0.11 -3.86
N ARG A 174 17.23 0.81 -4.76
CA ARG A 174 18.54 1.47 -4.83
C ARG A 174 18.38 2.87 -4.29
N GLY A 175 19.38 3.35 -3.55
CA GLY A 175 19.47 4.78 -3.24
C GLY A 175 20.16 5.53 -4.33
N GLY A 176 19.51 6.54 -4.86
CA GLY A 176 20.00 7.36 -5.96
C GLY A 176 18.83 7.80 -6.82
N ASN A 177 18.88 9.00 -7.36
CA ASN A 177 17.93 9.41 -8.39
C ASN A 177 18.36 8.70 -9.70
N PRO A 178 17.48 8.02 -10.46
CA PRO A 178 17.86 7.41 -11.74
C PRO A 178 18.53 8.39 -12.72
N ASP A 179 18.25 9.69 -12.62
CA ASP A 179 18.87 10.74 -13.43
C ASP A 179 20.26 11.18 -12.95
N ASP A 180 20.73 10.73 -11.79
CA ASP A 180 22.03 11.13 -11.25
C ASP A 180 23.16 10.31 -11.90
N SER A 181 23.42 10.59 -13.17
CA SER A 181 24.49 10.01 -13.98
C SER A 181 25.90 10.41 -13.49
N SER A 182 26.02 11.08 -12.35
CA SER A 182 27.32 11.37 -11.72
C SER A 182 27.85 10.11 -11.02
N SER A 183 28.94 9.57 -11.56
CA SER A 183 29.51 8.26 -11.19
C SER A 183 30.22 8.23 -9.82
N SER A 184 29.79 9.07 -8.88
CA SER A 184 30.30 9.19 -7.50
C SER A 184 29.19 9.21 -6.45
N SER A 185 27.92 9.04 -6.83
CA SER A 185 26.81 8.94 -5.88
C SER A 185 26.87 7.62 -5.12
N SER A 186 27.20 7.66 -3.82
CA SER A 186 27.10 6.50 -2.95
C SER A 186 25.64 6.05 -2.85
N SER A 187 25.39 4.79 -3.17
CA SER A 187 24.02 4.27 -3.21
C SER A 187 23.43 4.22 -1.80
N LYS A 188 22.48 5.12 -1.52
CA LYS A 188 21.83 5.25 -0.21
C LYS A 188 21.04 4.00 0.17
N ALA A 189 21.40 3.36 1.28
CA ALA A 189 20.63 2.22 1.78
C ALA A 189 19.18 2.63 2.14
N TRP A 190 18.25 1.70 1.98
CA TRP A 190 16.87 1.82 2.46
C TRP A 190 16.71 1.07 3.77
N ASN A 191 16.08 1.72 4.75
CA ASN A 191 15.69 1.11 6.02
C ASN A 191 14.18 0.85 5.97
N LEU A 192 13.80 -0.41 5.80
CA LEU A 192 12.42 -0.84 5.57
C LEU A 192 11.84 -1.45 6.83
N HIS A 193 10.57 -1.15 7.09
CA HIS A 193 9.87 -1.66 8.27
C HIS A 193 8.51 -2.20 7.87
N GLY A 194 8.23 -3.47 8.16
CA GLY A 194 6.88 -4.02 8.12
C GLY A 194 6.25 -3.94 9.50
N ILE A 195 5.08 -3.32 9.63
CA ILE A 195 4.30 -3.32 10.87
C ILE A 195 3.05 -4.17 10.62
N GLU A 196 2.89 -5.23 11.40
CA GLU A 196 1.74 -6.13 11.34
C GLU A 196 1.14 -6.35 12.74
N ILE A 197 -0.19 -6.31 12.85
CA ILE A 197 -0.92 -6.48 14.10
C ILE A 197 -1.25 -7.96 14.38
N SER A 198 -1.40 -8.77 13.33
CA SER A 198 -1.63 -10.21 13.43
C SER A 198 -0.33 -10.97 13.73
N ASP A 199 -0.34 -11.73 14.81
CA ASP A 199 0.72 -12.68 15.15
C ASP A 199 0.86 -13.80 14.11
N ILE A 200 -0.26 -14.28 13.55
CA ILE A 200 -0.29 -15.29 12.47
C ILE A 200 0.43 -14.77 11.22
N LEU A 201 0.04 -13.61 10.70
CA LEU A 201 0.65 -13.05 9.48
C LEU A 201 2.10 -12.63 9.69
N HIS A 202 2.41 -12.05 10.86
CA HIS A 202 3.78 -11.71 11.24
C HIS A 202 4.68 -12.96 11.35
N HIS A 203 4.20 -14.05 11.95
CA HIS A 203 4.98 -15.29 12.06
C HIS A 203 5.25 -15.91 10.68
N GLU A 204 4.26 -15.87 9.79
CA GLU A 204 4.43 -16.28 8.40
C GLU A 204 5.45 -15.40 7.66
N ALA A 205 5.45 -14.07 7.90
CA ALA A 205 6.45 -13.15 7.36
C ALA A 205 7.88 -13.48 7.82
N LEU A 206 8.07 -13.85 9.09
CA LEU A 206 9.34 -14.35 9.62
C LEU A 206 9.76 -15.67 8.94
N GLY A 207 8.80 -16.55 8.63
CA GLY A 207 9.03 -17.77 7.84
C GLY A 207 9.58 -17.48 6.45
N TYR A 208 9.03 -16.48 5.74
CA TYR A 208 9.55 -16.06 4.44
C TYR A 208 10.91 -15.37 4.53
N CYS A 209 11.20 -14.62 5.61
CA CYS A 209 12.53 -14.08 5.87
C CYS A 209 13.56 -15.20 6.10
N GLN A 210 13.22 -16.21 6.91
CA GLN A 210 14.07 -17.38 7.14
C GLN A 210 14.37 -18.13 5.83
N LYS A 211 13.36 -18.32 4.98
CA LYS A 211 13.53 -18.89 3.64
C LYS A 211 14.43 -18.03 2.74
N ALA A 212 14.34 -16.70 2.83
CA ALA A 212 15.23 -15.80 2.11
C ALA A 212 16.69 -15.87 2.61
N VAL A 213 16.92 -16.16 3.90
CA VAL A 213 18.26 -16.47 4.44
C VAL A 213 18.78 -17.79 3.89
N GLU A 214 17.95 -18.84 3.83
CA GLU A 214 18.33 -20.15 3.26
C GLU A 214 18.67 -20.07 1.76
N HIS A 215 18.06 -19.12 1.04
CA HIS A 215 18.37 -18.80 -0.36
C HIS A 215 19.48 -17.75 -0.54
N ASP A 216 20.19 -17.34 0.52
CA ASP A 216 21.34 -16.42 0.49
C ASP A 216 21.01 -15.00 -0.04
N LEU A 217 19.75 -14.58 0.06
CA LEU A 217 19.24 -13.28 -0.41
C LEU A 217 19.38 -12.19 0.65
N ILE A 218 19.14 -12.56 1.90
CA ILE A 218 19.24 -11.69 3.09
C ILE A 218 19.99 -12.44 4.21
N TYR A 219 20.47 -11.73 5.21
CA TYR A 219 21.08 -12.31 6.41
C TYR A 219 20.53 -11.64 7.68
N PRO A 220 20.41 -12.36 8.81
CA PRO A 220 19.96 -11.76 10.06
C PRO A 220 20.93 -10.69 10.57
N SER A 221 20.42 -9.50 10.87
CA SER A 221 21.22 -8.39 11.39
C SER A 221 21.30 -8.50 12.91
N PHE A 222 22.32 -9.20 13.41
CA PHE A 222 22.55 -9.29 14.85
C PHE A 222 22.99 -7.94 15.41
N SER A 223 22.06 -7.22 16.04
CA SER A 223 22.32 -5.99 16.79
C SER A 223 23.34 -6.30 17.89
N SER A 224 24.61 -6.00 17.60
CA SER A 224 25.72 -6.34 18.48
C SER A 224 25.72 -5.40 19.69
N ALA A 225 24.95 -5.77 20.70
CA ALA A 225 24.83 -5.04 21.95
C ALA A 225 26.19 -5.02 22.67
N SER A 226 26.90 -3.90 22.53
CA SER A 226 28.10 -3.54 23.28
C SER A 226 29.31 -4.50 23.14
N THR A 227 30.25 -4.13 22.29
CA THR A 227 31.66 -4.10 22.75
C THR A 227 32.36 -2.88 22.19
N THR A 228 32.83 -2.00 23.09
CA THR A 228 33.64 -0.84 22.74
C THR A 228 34.99 -1.31 22.21
N THR A 229 35.13 -1.44 20.91
CA THR A 229 36.42 -1.60 20.25
C THR A 229 36.39 -0.85 18.94
N THR A 230 37.22 0.19 18.85
CA THR A 230 37.41 1.01 17.64
C THR A 230 38.07 0.18 16.55
N ASN A 231 37.27 -0.59 15.83
CA ASN A 231 37.64 -1.23 14.58
C ASN A 231 36.87 -0.57 13.44
N THR A 232 37.59 -0.23 12.39
CA THR A 232 37.09 0.33 11.14
C THR A 232 35.93 -0.53 10.62
N MET A 233 34.69 -0.03 10.70
CA MET A 233 33.59 -0.64 9.95
C MET A 233 33.94 -0.54 8.47
N SER A 234 33.96 -1.68 7.78
CA SER A 234 34.13 -1.74 6.33
C SER A 234 32.96 -1.01 5.68
N SER A 235 33.26 -0.10 4.75
CA SER A 235 32.32 0.79 4.06
C SER A 235 31.27 0.08 3.17
N GLU A 236 31.17 -1.24 3.25
CA GLU A 236 30.21 -2.07 2.50
C GLU A 236 28.86 -2.16 3.23
N GLU A 237 28.85 -2.20 4.57
CA GLU A 237 27.60 -2.30 5.36
C GLU A 237 26.69 -1.06 5.23
N GLU A 238 27.25 0.13 4.95
CA GLU A 238 26.48 1.37 4.78
C GLU A 238 25.61 1.40 3.49
N THR A 239 25.76 0.40 2.61
CA THR A 239 25.07 0.35 1.30
C THR A 239 23.95 -0.69 1.22
N ASN A 240 23.86 -1.62 2.17
CA ASN A 240 22.86 -2.68 2.17
C ASN A 240 21.52 -2.21 2.74
N ASN A 241 20.42 -2.59 2.09
CA ASN A 241 19.09 -2.32 2.62
C ASN A 241 18.83 -3.19 3.87
N THR A 242 18.07 -2.66 4.81
CA THR A 242 17.58 -3.38 5.98
C THR A 242 16.07 -3.58 5.91
N LEU A 243 15.59 -4.69 6.46
CA LEU A 243 14.19 -4.99 6.68
C LEU A 243 14.00 -5.39 8.15
N SER A 244 13.23 -4.61 8.91
CA SER A 244 12.74 -5.00 10.24
C SER A 244 11.26 -5.34 10.17
N LEU A 245 10.86 -6.47 10.74
CA LEU A 245 9.45 -6.83 10.93
C LEU A 245 9.07 -6.61 12.39
N HIS A 246 7.96 -5.90 12.62
CA HIS A 246 7.46 -5.53 13.95
C HIS A 246 6.06 -6.11 14.18
N LEU A 247 5.84 -6.73 15.34
CA LEU A 247 4.54 -7.25 15.76
C LEU A 247 3.85 -6.27 16.72
N GLY A 248 2.68 -5.76 16.34
CA GLY A 248 1.81 -4.97 17.19
C GLY A 248 0.98 -3.93 16.43
N PRO A 249 0.07 -3.22 17.12
CA PRO A 249 -0.68 -2.13 16.53
C PRO A 249 0.26 -0.94 16.23
N ALA A 250 -0.02 -0.22 15.15
CA ALA A 250 0.90 0.80 14.61
C ALA A 250 1.14 2.00 15.54
N ASP A 251 0.19 2.31 16.42
CA ASP A 251 0.29 3.41 17.38
C ASP A 251 1.33 3.16 18.50
N ASN A 252 1.69 1.91 18.77
CA ASN A 252 2.84 1.57 19.62
C ASN A 252 4.18 2.01 18.99
N PHE A 253 4.27 2.04 17.66
CA PHE A 253 5.50 2.34 16.93
C PHE A 253 5.65 3.83 16.58
N GLY A 254 5.08 4.73 17.40
CA GLY A 254 5.12 6.18 17.18
C GLY A 254 6.52 6.78 17.00
N ASN A 255 7.53 6.23 17.67
CA ASN A 255 8.93 6.64 17.48
C ASN A 255 9.42 6.30 16.05
N LEU A 256 9.18 5.07 15.59
CA LEU A 256 9.53 4.61 14.26
C LEU A 256 8.78 5.37 13.15
N LEU A 257 7.48 5.59 13.35
CA LEU A 257 6.64 6.41 12.46
C LEU A 257 7.18 7.84 12.32
N SER A 258 7.80 8.41 13.36
CA SER A 258 8.43 9.73 13.30
C SER A 258 9.70 9.78 12.44
N GLU A 259 10.33 8.63 12.20
CA GLU A 259 11.52 8.51 11.34
C GLU A 259 11.16 8.34 9.85
N ALA A 260 9.95 7.84 9.53
CA ALA A 260 9.49 7.52 8.18
C ALA A 260 9.67 8.67 7.17
N ASP A 261 10.37 8.43 6.06
CA ASP A 261 10.36 9.30 4.88
C ASP A 261 9.15 8.97 4.00
N CYS A 262 8.88 7.66 3.80
CA CYS A 262 7.74 7.14 3.05
C CYS A 262 6.93 6.16 3.90
N ILE A 263 5.61 6.16 3.72
CA ILE A 263 4.70 5.11 4.22
C ILE A 263 3.91 4.57 3.04
N PHE A 264 3.80 3.25 2.94
CA PHE A 264 2.85 2.57 2.08
C PHE A 264 1.82 1.84 2.94
N ALA A 265 0.55 1.91 2.56
CA ALA A 265 -0.52 1.12 3.17
C ALA A 265 -1.43 0.55 2.07
N TYR A 266 -1.66 -0.77 2.09
CA TYR A 266 -2.68 -1.40 1.25
C TYR A 266 -4.07 -1.20 1.88
N SER A 267 -4.50 0.05 1.89
CA SER A 267 -5.60 0.56 2.70
C SER A 267 -7.01 0.26 2.18
N THR A 268 -7.14 -0.48 1.07
CA THR A 268 -8.41 -0.90 0.46
C THR A 268 -9.36 -1.54 1.48
N VAL A 269 -8.83 -2.16 2.53
CA VAL A 269 -9.54 -2.97 3.54
C VAL A 269 -9.62 -2.33 4.93
N PHE A 270 -9.08 -1.12 5.10
CA PHE A 270 -9.02 -0.44 6.41
C PHE A 270 -10.42 0.06 6.84
N SER A 271 -10.51 0.95 7.84
CA SER A 271 -11.74 1.70 8.12
C SER A 271 -11.88 2.91 7.19
N ALA A 272 -13.11 3.30 6.85
CA ALA A 272 -13.40 4.51 6.06
C ALA A 272 -14.51 5.31 6.74
N LYS A 273 -14.49 6.63 6.50
CA LYS A 273 -15.43 7.60 7.06
C LYS A 273 -16.51 7.96 6.04
N VAL A 274 -16.15 8.79 5.06
CA VAL A 274 -17.08 9.34 4.06
C VAL A 274 -16.33 9.62 2.76
N PHE A 275 -17.05 9.58 1.64
CA PHE A 275 -16.52 10.04 0.36
C PHE A 275 -16.28 11.55 0.39
N SER A 276 -15.06 12.01 0.05
CA SER A 276 -14.78 13.41 -0.23
C SER A 276 -14.90 13.65 -1.74
N PRO A 277 -15.83 14.52 -2.20
CA PRO A 277 -15.91 14.94 -3.59
C PRO A 277 -14.66 15.71 -4.05
N GLU A 278 -13.93 16.37 -3.13
CA GLU A 278 -12.74 17.16 -3.45
C GLU A 278 -11.54 16.25 -3.74
N LEU A 279 -11.32 15.23 -2.92
CA LEU A 279 -10.29 14.21 -3.13
C LEU A 279 -10.71 13.16 -4.18
N ARG A 280 -12.02 13.08 -4.46
CA ARG A 280 -12.69 12.08 -5.30
C ARG A 280 -12.46 10.64 -4.80
N ALA A 281 -12.39 10.49 -3.48
CA ALA A 281 -11.97 9.28 -2.77
C ALA A 281 -12.81 9.03 -1.52
N LEU A 282 -12.88 7.76 -1.07
CA LEU A 282 -13.27 7.46 0.31
C LEU A 282 -12.14 7.93 1.25
N MET A 283 -12.47 8.68 2.30
CA MET A 283 -11.46 9.03 3.30
C MET A 283 -11.29 7.90 4.31
N LEU A 284 -10.04 7.63 4.69
CA LEU A 284 -9.67 6.73 5.77
C LEU A 284 -10.29 7.16 7.11
N GLY A 285 -10.46 6.20 8.01
CA GLY A 285 -10.90 6.47 9.37
C GLY A 285 -10.02 7.52 10.06
N PRO A 286 -10.60 8.37 10.95
CA PRO A 286 -9.84 9.38 11.67
C PRO A 286 -8.69 8.78 12.48
N GLU A 287 -8.84 7.56 13.00
CA GLU A 287 -7.80 6.82 13.72
C GLU A 287 -6.51 6.67 12.91
N TRP A 288 -6.58 6.41 11.61
CA TRP A 288 -5.40 6.30 10.75
C TRP A 288 -4.83 7.68 10.40
N SER A 289 -5.68 8.59 9.91
CA SER A 289 -5.26 9.91 9.45
C SER A 289 -4.65 10.75 10.59
N GLN A 290 -5.24 10.68 11.79
CA GLN A 290 -4.77 11.36 12.99
C GLN A 290 -3.51 10.72 13.57
N MET A 291 -3.43 9.38 13.62
CA MET A 291 -2.25 8.67 14.14
C MET A 291 -1.00 8.97 13.31
N LEU A 292 -1.12 8.85 11.98
CA LEU A 292 -0.03 9.17 11.07
C LEU A 292 0.32 10.66 11.12
N GLY A 293 -0.67 11.57 11.06
CA GLY A 293 -0.42 13.02 11.11
C GLY A 293 0.24 13.49 12.42
N LYS A 294 -0.08 12.81 13.53
CA LYS A 294 0.56 13.03 14.84
C LYS A 294 2.03 12.60 14.83
N PHE A 295 2.30 11.34 14.49
CA PHE A 295 3.62 10.73 14.68
C PHE A 295 4.61 11.05 13.56
N CYS A 296 4.20 10.98 12.29
CA CYS A 296 5.09 11.19 11.15
C CYS A 296 5.69 12.59 11.13
N LYS A 297 6.89 12.73 10.57
CA LYS A 297 7.56 14.03 10.46
C LYS A 297 6.95 14.92 9.37
N ASP A 298 7.17 16.23 9.47
CA ASP A 298 6.81 17.16 8.40
C ASP A 298 7.51 16.78 7.08
N GLY A 299 6.79 16.88 5.96
CA GLY A 299 7.27 16.45 4.65
C GLY A 299 7.30 14.92 4.42
N CYS A 300 6.78 14.11 5.36
CA CYS A 300 6.62 12.67 5.16
C CYS A 300 5.64 12.38 4.01
N VAL A 301 5.99 11.44 3.13
CA VAL A 301 5.14 10.97 2.03
C VAL A 301 4.33 9.76 2.48
N ALA A 302 3.02 9.75 2.22
CA ALA A 302 2.16 8.61 2.49
C ALA A 302 1.38 8.18 1.23
N ILE A 303 1.59 6.93 0.83
CA ILE A 303 0.96 6.26 -0.29
C ILE A 303 -0.12 5.34 0.28
N THR A 304 -1.35 5.59 -0.15
CA THR A 304 -2.54 4.82 0.25
C THR A 304 -3.28 4.35 -0.99
N THR A 305 -4.18 3.40 -0.85
CA THR A 305 -4.84 2.69 -1.96
C THR A 305 -6.35 2.61 -1.71
N ASP A 306 -7.12 2.98 -2.75
CA ASP A 306 -8.58 3.10 -2.82
C ASP A 306 -9.22 4.08 -1.82
N ARG A 307 -8.42 4.60 -0.88
CA ARG A 307 -8.82 5.50 0.19
C ARG A 307 -7.75 6.55 0.41
N ALA A 308 -8.16 7.80 0.63
CA ALA A 308 -7.27 8.93 0.87
C ALA A 308 -7.16 9.27 2.37
N LEU A 309 -6.10 9.97 2.77
CA LEU A 309 -5.94 10.48 4.13
C LEU A 309 -6.75 11.77 4.31
N ASP A 310 -7.34 11.97 5.50
CA ASP A 310 -8.19 13.13 5.77
C ASP A 310 -7.32 14.41 5.93
N PRO A 311 -7.50 15.45 5.07
CA PRO A 311 -6.68 16.66 5.08
C PRO A 311 -6.77 17.50 6.35
N THR A 312 -7.80 17.26 7.18
CA THR A 312 -7.93 17.93 8.49
C THR A 312 -6.78 17.62 9.46
N TYR A 313 -6.01 16.55 9.20
CA TYR A 313 -4.82 16.18 9.97
C TYR A 313 -3.48 16.56 9.28
N GLY A 314 -3.52 17.49 8.31
CA GLY A 314 -2.32 18.02 7.64
C GLY A 314 -1.90 17.27 6.38
N TRP A 315 -2.65 16.24 5.95
CA TRP A 315 -2.35 15.47 4.74
C TRP A 315 -2.79 16.19 3.48
N GLN A 316 -1.83 16.70 2.70
CA GLN A 316 -2.11 17.22 1.37
C GLN A 316 -1.98 16.10 0.34
N LEU A 317 -3.08 15.75 -0.33
CA LEU A 317 -3.03 14.96 -1.57
C LEU A 317 -2.27 15.77 -2.65
N VAL A 318 -1.22 15.17 -3.22
CA VAL A 318 -0.39 15.80 -4.26
C VAL A 318 -0.50 15.13 -5.62
N ASP A 319 -0.69 13.80 -5.65
CA ASP A 319 -0.95 13.06 -6.88
C ASP A 319 -1.78 11.80 -6.64
N ARG A 320 -2.27 11.19 -7.73
CA ARG A 320 -3.04 9.95 -7.74
C ARG A 320 -2.76 9.17 -9.03
N LEU A 321 -2.66 7.86 -8.94
CA LEU A 321 -2.40 6.99 -10.08
C LEU A 321 -3.32 5.76 -10.03
N ASP A 322 -4.09 5.56 -11.09
CA ASP A 322 -4.86 4.33 -11.29
C ASP A 322 -3.93 3.23 -11.79
N VAL A 323 -3.88 2.11 -11.09
CA VAL A 323 -2.95 0.98 -11.35
C VAL A 323 -3.68 -0.35 -11.43
N GLU A 324 -3.08 -1.33 -12.12
CA GLU A 324 -3.64 -2.68 -12.18
C GLU A 324 -3.63 -3.32 -10.78
N ASN A 325 -4.79 -3.77 -10.32
CA ASN A 325 -4.92 -4.60 -9.14
C ASN A 325 -5.99 -5.68 -9.35
N ARG A 326 -5.56 -6.94 -9.50
CA ARG A 326 -6.45 -8.06 -9.84
C ARG A 326 -7.34 -8.49 -8.67
N GLU A 327 -6.93 -8.16 -7.44
CA GLU A 327 -7.68 -8.48 -6.22
C GLU A 327 -9.02 -7.74 -6.15
N VAL A 328 -9.10 -6.54 -6.75
CA VAL A 328 -10.25 -5.62 -6.64
C VAL A 328 -10.66 -4.98 -7.97
N PHE A 329 -10.23 -5.54 -9.10
CA PHE A 329 -10.52 -5.06 -10.47
C PHE A 329 -10.00 -3.64 -10.79
N GLY A 330 -8.85 -3.28 -10.23
CA GLY A 330 -8.20 -1.97 -10.35
C GLY A 330 -8.14 -1.25 -9.01
N THR A 331 -7.06 -0.50 -8.78
CA THR A 331 -6.90 0.32 -7.56
C THR A 331 -6.46 1.72 -7.93
N THR A 332 -6.97 2.73 -7.23
CA THR A 332 -6.41 4.10 -7.27
C THR A 332 -5.42 4.25 -6.11
N GLY A 333 -4.14 4.48 -6.42
CA GLY A 333 -3.17 4.92 -5.44
C GLY A 333 -3.24 6.43 -5.22
N TYR A 334 -3.13 6.88 -3.98
CA TYR A 334 -3.18 8.28 -3.55
C TYR A 334 -1.89 8.66 -2.84
N VAL A 335 -1.17 9.65 -3.36
CA VAL A 335 0.11 10.15 -2.84
C VAL A 335 -0.12 11.43 -2.05
N HIS A 336 0.20 11.41 -0.76
CA HIS A 336 0.04 12.54 0.14
C HIS A 336 1.39 13.01 0.69
N ILE A 337 1.49 14.30 1.03
CA ILE A 337 2.59 14.86 1.84
C ILE A 337 1.99 15.41 3.14
N LEU A 338 2.58 15.08 4.28
CA LEU A 338 2.25 15.70 5.57
C LEU A 338 2.80 17.13 5.63
N LYS A 339 1.94 18.09 5.94
CA LYS A 339 2.30 19.47 6.28
C LYS A 339 1.83 19.79 7.70
N LYS A 340 2.76 19.90 8.64
CA LYS A 340 2.47 20.31 10.01
C LYS A 340 2.17 21.81 10.06
N GLN A 341 1.16 22.18 10.85
CA GLN A 341 0.70 23.55 11.07
C GLN A 341 1.35 24.15 12.32
#